data_AF-A0A5M7P4X9-F1
#
_entry.id   AF-A0A5M7P4X9-F1
#
_cell.length_a   1.000
_cell.length_b   1.000
_cell.length_c   1.000
_cell.angle_alpha   90.00
_cell.angle_beta   90.00
_cell.angle_gamma   90.00
#
_symmetry.space_group_name_H-M   'P 1'
#
loop_
_entity.id
_entity.type
_entity.pdbx_description
1 polymer ?
#
loop_
_entity_poly.entity_id
_entity_poly.type
_entity_poly.pdbx_seq_one_letter_code
_entity_poly.pdbx_strand_id
1 'polypeptide(L)'
;VTSDCRYVEDNYTTKEDAKRAMDVFCHRLAKYIGSYSALMEGRLDAVVFTGGIGENAAMVRELSLKKLALLGFDVDHERNLAARFGKSGYINKEGTRPALVIPTNEELVIAQDAARLTA
;
A
#
# COMPACT_ATOMS: atom_id res chain seq x y z
N VAL A 1 -19.33 -10.69 7.32
CA VAL A 1 -20.16 -9.46 7.24
C VAL A 1 -20.10 -8.84 5.84
N THR A 2 -18.91 -8.53 5.30
CA THR A 2 -18.75 -8.01 3.92
C THR A 2 -17.34 -8.31 3.39
N SER A 3 -17.15 -8.25 2.08
CA SER A 3 -15.83 -8.29 1.42
C SER A 3 -15.21 -6.89 1.24
N ASP A 4 -15.95 -5.83 1.56
CA ASP A 4 -15.50 -4.44 1.37
C ASP A 4 -14.45 -4.03 2.41
N CYS A 5 -13.29 -3.59 1.95
CA CYS A 5 -12.20 -3.12 2.82
C CYS A 5 -12.56 -1.83 3.59
N ARG A 6 -13.41 -0.97 3.01
CA ARG A 6 -13.86 0.27 3.67
C ARG A 6 -14.57 -0.01 4.99
N TYR A 7 -15.42 -1.04 5.02
CA TYR A 7 -16.08 -1.49 6.25
C TYR A 7 -15.05 -1.84 7.33
N VAL A 8 -13.99 -2.55 6.96
CA VAL A 8 -12.96 -2.98 7.90
C VAL A 8 -12.17 -1.79 8.43
N GLU A 9 -11.84 -0.81 7.56
CA GLU A 9 -11.14 0.42 7.95
C GLU A 9 -11.98 1.28 8.91
N ASP A 10 -13.24 1.56 8.57
CA ASP A 10 -14.14 2.42 9.35
C ASP A 10 -14.49 1.83 10.72
N ASN A 11 -14.47 0.50 10.85
CA ASN A 11 -14.88 -0.20 12.08
C ASN A 11 -13.69 -0.80 12.85
N TYR A 12 -12.45 -0.53 12.42
CA TYR A 12 -11.25 -1.15 12.99
C TYR A 12 -11.11 -0.92 14.52
N THR A 13 -11.49 0.25 15.01
CA THR A 13 -11.39 0.62 16.43
C THR A 13 -12.63 0.25 17.25
N THR A 14 -13.75 -0.06 16.59
CA THR A 14 -15.06 -0.20 17.24
C THR A 14 -15.60 -1.63 17.23
N LYS A 15 -15.13 -2.50 16.31
CA LYS A 15 -15.59 -3.88 16.20
C LYS A 15 -14.45 -4.88 16.17
N GLU A 16 -14.56 -5.94 16.97
CA GLU A 16 -13.52 -6.97 17.08
C GLU A 16 -13.31 -7.77 15.78
N ASP A 17 -14.37 -8.01 15.02
CA ASP A 17 -14.28 -8.75 13.75
C ASP A 17 -13.56 -7.92 12.67
N ALA A 18 -13.87 -6.63 12.56
CA ALA A 18 -13.16 -5.69 11.70
C ALA A 18 -11.69 -5.56 12.13
N LYS A 19 -11.43 -5.42 13.44
CA LYS A 19 -10.07 -5.39 13.97
C LYS A 19 -9.26 -6.62 13.57
N ARG A 20 -9.81 -7.81 13.82
CA ARG A 20 -9.16 -9.09 13.49
C ARG A 20 -8.90 -9.20 11.98
N ALA A 21 -9.86 -8.82 11.15
CA ALA A 21 -9.71 -8.85 9.70
C ALA A 21 -8.58 -7.93 9.22
N MET A 22 -8.52 -6.69 9.71
CA MET A 22 -7.46 -5.74 9.38
C MET A 22 -6.08 -6.23 9.85
N ASP A 23 -6.00 -6.74 11.09
CA ASP A 23 -4.74 -7.19 11.68
C ASP A 23 -4.15 -8.37 10.89
N VAL A 24 -5.00 -9.33 10.48
CA VAL A 24 -4.58 -10.46 9.63
C VAL A 24 -4.18 -9.99 8.24
N PHE A 25 -4.95 -9.08 7.63
CA PHE A 25 -4.66 -8.53 6.30
C PHE A 25 -3.29 -7.84 6.29
N CYS A 26 -3.08 -6.90 7.20
CA CYS A 26 -1.83 -6.14 7.31
C CYS A 26 -0.65 -7.03 7.70
N HIS A 27 -0.87 -8.06 8.53
CA HIS A 27 0.17 -9.04 8.84
C HIS A 27 0.61 -9.83 7.60
N ARG A 28 -0.34 -10.32 6.79
CA ARG A 28 -0.02 -11.04 5.55
C ARG A 28 0.69 -10.13 4.55
N LEU A 29 0.20 -8.89 4.38
CA LEU A 29 0.82 -7.92 3.48
C LEU A 29 2.26 -7.60 3.89
N ALA A 30 2.50 -7.34 5.18
CA ALA A 30 3.85 -7.12 5.69
C ALA A 30 4.77 -8.32 5.44
N LYS A 31 4.28 -9.55 5.67
CA LYS A 31 5.04 -10.77 5.36
C LYS A 31 5.45 -10.85 3.89
N TYR A 32 4.55 -10.53 2.95
CA TYR A 32 4.87 -10.55 1.53
C TYR A 32 5.95 -9.54 1.17
N ILE A 33 5.80 -8.28 1.58
CA ILE A 33 6.80 -7.24 1.34
C ILE A 33 8.16 -7.68 1.93
N GLY A 34 8.14 -8.16 3.17
CA GLY A 34 9.34 -8.67 3.83
C GLY A 34 9.98 -9.86 3.09
N SER A 35 9.18 -10.80 2.59
CA SER A 35 9.69 -11.97 1.86
C SER A 35 10.39 -11.59 0.55
N TYR A 36 9.89 -10.59 -0.17
CA TYR A 36 10.52 -10.13 -1.41
C TYR A 36 11.82 -9.38 -1.19
N SER A 37 12.14 -8.93 0.04
CA SER A 37 13.47 -8.40 0.34
C SER A 37 14.59 -9.40 0.08
N ALA A 38 14.30 -10.71 0.18
CA ALA A 38 15.25 -11.77 -0.17
C ALA A 38 15.61 -11.81 -1.66
N LEU A 39 14.80 -11.18 -2.53
CA LEU A 39 14.99 -11.14 -3.98
C LEU A 39 15.70 -9.87 -4.47
N MET A 40 16.02 -8.92 -3.58
CA MET A 40 16.46 -7.58 -3.97
C MET A 40 17.99 -7.43 -4.17
N GLU A 41 18.75 -8.53 -4.15
CA GLU A 41 20.21 -8.57 -4.37
C GLU A 41 20.99 -7.40 -3.72
N GLY A 42 20.66 -7.11 -2.46
CA GLY A 42 21.35 -6.10 -1.64
C GLY A 42 20.76 -4.69 -1.66
N ARG A 43 19.76 -4.37 -2.50
CA ARG A 43 19.14 -3.04 -2.54
C ARG A 43 17.65 -3.05 -2.82
N LEU A 44 16.86 -2.59 -1.85
CA LEU A 44 15.43 -2.30 -1.99
C LEU A 44 15.21 -0.78 -2.06
N ASP A 45 14.87 -0.24 -3.23
CA ASP A 45 14.74 1.22 -3.38
C ASP A 45 13.47 1.77 -2.72
N ALA A 46 12.35 1.09 -2.93
CA ALA A 46 11.06 1.54 -2.44
C ALA A 46 10.05 0.40 -2.33
N VAL A 47 8.95 0.69 -1.63
CA VAL A 47 7.70 -0.07 -1.75
C VAL A 47 6.64 0.83 -2.38
N VAL A 48 5.84 0.27 -3.30
CA VAL A 48 4.77 1.00 -4.00
C VAL A 48 3.42 0.39 -3.64
N PHE A 49 2.47 1.24 -3.26
CA PHE A 49 1.08 0.90 -3.08
C PHE A 49 0.26 1.44 -4.25
N THR A 50 -0.64 0.59 -4.76
CA THR A 50 -1.51 0.91 -5.89
C THR A 50 -2.82 0.10 -5.80
N GLY A 51 -3.76 0.32 -6.72
CA GLY A 51 -5.07 -0.32 -6.76
C GLY A 51 -6.03 0.24 -5.70
N GLY A 52 -7.31 -0.15 -5.79
CA GLY A 52 -8.38 0.47 -4.99
C GLY A 52 -8.09 0.56 -3.48
N ILE A 53 -7.57 -0.51 -2.86
CA ILE A 53 -7.20 -0.50 -1.44
C ILE A 53 -5.86 0.23 -1.23
N GLY A 54 -4.84 -0.07 -2.02
CA GLY A 54 -3.49 0.50 -1.84
C GLY A 54 -3.47 2.01 -2.05
N GLU A 55 -4.34 2.56 -2.88
CA GLU A 55 -4.46 4.00 -3.13
C GLU A 55 -5.26 4.72 -2.05
N ASN A 56 -6.30 4.10 -1.48
CA ASN A 56 -7.27 4.81 -0.64
C ASN A 56 -7.19 4.47 0.86
N ALA A 57 -6.80 3.25 1.22
CA ALA A 57 -6.78 2.79 2.60
C ALA A 57 -5.47 3.16 3.30
N ALA A 58 -5.41 4.39 3.82
CA ALA A 58 -4.24 4.92 4.52
C ALA A 58 -3.85 4.04 5.72
N MET A 59 -4.85 3.52 6.45
CA MET A 59 -4.61 2.69 7.63
C MET A 59 -3.95 1.36 7.26
N VAL A 60 -4.31 0.76 6.13
CA VAL A 60 -3.70 -0.49 5.64
C VAL A 60 -2.21 -0.29 5.39
N ARG A 61 -1.83 0.82 4.73
CA ARG A 61 -0.42 1.15 4.46
C ARG A 61 0.35 1.35 5.75
N GLU A 62 -0.19 2.15 6.66
CA GLU A 62 0.45 2.49 7.93
C GLU A 62 0.64 1.26 8.83
N LEU A 63 -0.41 0.47 9.03
CA LEU A 63 -0.36 -0.74 9.87
C LEU A 63 0.55 -1.83 9.31
N SER A 64 0.63 -1.95 7.98
CA SER A 64 1.48 -2.94 7.32
C SER A 64 2.95 -2.52 7.40
N LEU A 65 3.28 -1.28 7.02
CA LEU A 65 4.66 -0.78 7.04
C LEU A 65 5.23 -0.64 8.44
N LYS A 66 4.41 -0.34 9.45
CA LYS A 66 4.83 -0.34 10.86
C LYS A 66 5.44 -1.67 11.31
N LYS A 67 5.02 -2.80 10.72
CA LYS A 67 5.58 -4.13 11.01
C LYS A 67 6.95 -4.38 10.36
N LEU A 68 7.40 -3.48 9.48
CA LEU A 68 8.61 -3.61 8.67
C LEU A 68 9.67 -2.57 9.02
N ALA A 69 9.65 -2.07 10.27
CA ALA A 69 10.66 -1.14 10.77
C ALA A 69 12.10 -1.67 10.64
N LEU A 70 12.30 -3.00 10.73
CA LEU A 70 13.62 -3.63 10.50
C LEU A 70 14.14 -3.44 9.07
N LEU A 71 13.25 -3.25 8.09
CA LEU A 71 13.63 -2.91 6.71
C LEU A 71 13.81 -1.40 6.52
N GLY A 72 13.59 -0.59 7.56
CA GLY A 72 13.74 0.86 7.53
C GLY A 72 12.50 1.63 7.06
N PHE A 73 11.30 1.03 7.09
CA PHE A 73 10.06 1.73 6.76
C PHE A 73 9.47 2.45 7.99
N ASP A 74 9.07 3.70 7.82
CA ASP A 74 8.24 4.46 8.75
C ASP A 74 7.35 5.42 7.95
N VAL A 75 6.07 5.52 8.31
CA VAL A 75 5.07 6.27 7.56
C VAL A 75 4.85 7.64 8.21
N ASP A 76 4.83 8.68 7.39
CA ASP A 76 4.38 10.00 7.77
C ASP A 76 2.85 10.08 7.61
N HIS A 77 2.15 10.32 8.71
CA HIS A 77 0.69 10.26 8.74
C HIS A 77 0.02 11.28 7.80
N GLU A 78 0.52 12.52 7.78
CA GLU A 78 -0.03 13.60 6.95
C GLU A 78 0.19 13.31 5.46
N ARG A 79 1.41 12.90 5.07
CA ARG A 79 1.71 12.49 3.69
C ARG A 79 0.89 11.29 3.27
N ASN A 80 0.69 10.33 4.17
CA ASN A 80 -0.12 9.15 3.93
C ASN A 80 -1.59 9.50 3.66
N LEU A 81 -2.17 10.42 4.42
CA LEU A 81 -3.53 10.90 4.19
C LEU A 81 -3.65 11.72 2.89
N ALA A 82 -2.63 12.53 2.58
CA ALA A 82 -2.61 13.36 1.37
C ALA A 82 -2.57 12.52 0.08
N ALA A 83 -1.96 11.34 0.10
CA ALA A 83 -1.82 10.44 -1.04
C ALA A 83 -3.00 9.45 -1.15
N ARG A 84 -4.22 9.98 -1.26
CA ARG A 84 -5.47 9.21 -1.43
C ARG A 84 -6.31 9.77 -2.58
N PHE A 85 -7.25 8.97 -3.07
CA PHE A 85 -8.27 9.38 -4.05
C PHE A 85 -7.68 9.96 -5.34
N GLY A 86 -6.76 9.21 -5.96
CA GLY A 86 -6.10 9.59 -7.21
C GLY A 86 -4.86 10.48 -7.05
N LYS A 87 -4.46 10.82 -5.82
CA LYS A 87 -3.20 11.52 -5.56
C LYS A 87 -2.05 10.55 -5.35
N SER A 88 -0.95 10.73 -6.08
CA SER A 88 0.31 10.02 -5.89
C SER A 88 1.27 10.76 -4.96
N GLY A 89 2.16 10.05 -4.29
CA GLY A 89 3.24 10.69 -3.53
C GLY A 89 4.01 9.76 -2.60
N TYR A 90 5.11 10.28 -2.05
CA TYR A 90 5.84 9.64 -0.96
C TYR A 90 5.04 9.72 0.33
N ILE A 91 4.90 8.61 1.03
CA ILE A 91 4.20 8.50 2.31
C ILE A 91 5.14 8.20 3.48
N ASN A 92 6.44 7.96 3.21
CA ASN A 92 7.41 7.70 4.25
C ASN A 92 7.85 8.99 4.96
N LYS A 93 8.31 8.84 6.20
CA LYS A 93 9.02 9.91 6.92
C LYS A 93 10.35 10.21 6.25
N GLU A 94 10.79 11.46 6.38
CA GLU A 94 12.12 11.87 5.92
C GLU A 94 13.23 11.03 6.56
N GLY A 95 14.23 10.64 5.76
CA GLY A 95 15.34 9.79 6.20
C GLY A 95 15.01 8.30 6.34
N THR A 96 13.76 7.88 6.07
CA THR A 96 13.37 6.45 6.09
C THR A 96 13.22 5.89 4.67
N ARG A 97 13.13 4.56 4.54
CA ARG A 97 13.06 3.90 3.24
C ARG A 97 11.83 4.39 2.46
N PRO A 98 11.99 4.78 1.18
CA PRO A 98 10.89 5.26 0.37
C PRO A 98 9.68 4.33 0.32
N ALA A 99 8.51 4.91 0.57
CA ALA A 99 7.21 4.27 0.36
C ALA A 99 6.34 5.22 -0.44
N LEU A 100 5.71 4.74 -1.52
CA LEU A 100 4.95 5.57 -2.44
C LEU A 100 3.54 5.04 -2.64
N VAL A 101 2.62 5.96 -2.92
CA VAL A 101 1.32 5.65 -3.54
C VAL A 101 1.37 6.12 -4.99
N ILE A 102 1.02 5.22 -5.91
CA ILE A 102 0.93 5.51 -7.34
C ILE A 102 -0.42 4.97 -7.85
N PRO A 103 -1.35 5.82 -8.30
CA PRO A 103 -2.58 5.36 -8.93
C PRO A 103 -2.29 4.53 -10.18
N THR A 104 -2.85 3.33 -10.24
CA THR A 104 -2.72 2.50 -11.44
C THR A 104 -3.65 3.00 -12.56
N ASN A 105 -3.30 2.70 -13.81
CA ASN A 105 -4.15 2.94 -14.96
C ASN A 105 -3.95 1.79 -15.96
N GLU A 106 -4.63 0.68 -15.69
CA GLU A 106 -4.52 -0.55 -16.48
C GLU A 106 -5.09 -0.34 -17.89
N GLU A 107 -6.18 0.43 -18.00
CA GLU A 107 -6.84 0.76 -19.27
C GLU A 107 -5.91 1.54 -20.21
N LEU A 108 -5.10 2.46 -19.66
CA LEU A 108 -4.13 3.21 -20.46
C LEU A 108 -3.05 2.29 -21.05
N VAL A 109 -2.54 1.34 -20.27
CA VAL A 109 -1.54 0.37 -20.75
C VAL A 109 -2.13 -0.48 -21.88
N ILE A 110 -3.37 -0.95 -21.71
CA ILE A 110 -4.08 -1.71 -22.75
C ILE A 110 -4.23 -0.86 -24.03
N ALA A 111 -4.63 0.40 -23.90
CA ALA A 111 -4.80 1.29 -25.05
C ALA A 111 -3.46 1.58 -25.76
N GLN A 112 -2.39 1.79 -25.02
CA GLN A 112 -1.05 2.02 -25.56
C GLN A 112 -0.52 0.78 -26.29
N ASP A 113 -0.69 -0.40 -25.70
CA ASP A 113 -0.24 -1.65 -26.30
C ASP A 113 -1.06 -2.00 -27.56
N ALA A 114 -2.39 -1.79 -27.53
CA ALA A 114 -3.24 -1.94 -28.70
C ALA A 114 -2.79 -1.00 -29.83
N ALA A 115 -2.62 0.29 -29.54
CA ALA A 115 -2.16 1.27 -30.52
C ALA A 115 -0.78 0.92 -31.09
N ARG A 116 0.18 0.52 -30.24
CA ARG A 116 1.55 0.16 -30.64
C ARG A 116 1.58 -1.06 -31.56
N LEU A 117 0.67 -2.02 -31.39
CA LEU A 117 0.66 -3.28 -32.14
C LEU A 117 -0.14 -3.21 -33.44
N THR A 118 -1.06 -2.25 -33.59
CA THR A 118 -1.97 -2.20 -34.76
C THR A 118 -1.87 -0.93 -35.62
N ALA A 119 -1.14 0.11 -35.18
CA ALA A 119 -0.90 1.32 -35.96
C ALA A 119 0.32 1.17 -36.88
#